data_AF-A0A2T7SZV4-F1
#
_entry.id   AF-A0A2T7SZV4-F1
#
_cell.length_a   1.000
_cell.length_b   1.000
_cell.length_c   1.000
_cell.angle_alpha   90.00
_cell.angle_beta   90.00
_cell.angle_gamma   90.00
#
_symmetry.space_group_name_H-M   'P 1'
#
loop_
_entity.id
_entity.type
_entity.pdbx_description
1 polymer ?
#
loop_
_entity_poly.entity_id
_entity_poly.type
_entity_poly.pdbx_seq_one_letter_code
_entity_poly.pdbx_strand_id
1 'polypeptide(L)' 'MIYSKMWLVVKPSVGIPVFIAAVAIASFSVHLALTMNTTWVKGFLNGGAKVVATAPADAAAKK' A
#
# COMPACT_ATOMS: atom_id res chain seq x y z
N MET A 1 14.53 14.90 12.83
CA MET A 1 13.20 15.39 12.38
C MET A 1 13.15 16.90 12.59
N ILE A 2 13.21 17.69 11.52
CA ILE A 2 13.39 19.16 11.63
C ILE A 2 12.08 19.93 11.91
N TYR A 3 10.93 19.24 11.92
CA TYR A 3 9.58 19.86 11.92
C TYR A 3 8.83 19.85 13.26
N SER A 4 9.50 19.64 14.39
CA SER A 4 8.83 19.58 15.71
C SER A 4 8.06 20.86 16.08
N LYS A 5 8.43 22.01 15.49
CA LYS A 5 7.74 23.30 15.66
C LYS A 5 6.35 23.37 15.01
N MET A 6 5.97 22.43 14.14
CA MET A 6 4.67 22.42 13.45
C MET A 6 3.50 22.35 14.46
N TRP A 7 3.70 21.70 15.61
CA TRP A 7 2.71 21.58 16.68
C TRP A 7 2.44 22.88 17.47
N LEU A 8 3.22 23.94 17.23
CA LEU A 8 2.94 25.28 17.78
C LEU A 8 1.85 26.01 16.98
N VAL A 9 1.64 25.62 15.71
CA VAL A 9 0.67 26.25 14.81
C VAL A 9 -0.53 25.33 14.56
N VAL A 10 -0.33 24.01 14.62
CA VAL A 10 -1.40 23.01 14.50
C VAL A 10 -1.52 22.26 15.81
N LYS A 11 -2.72 22.23 16.40
CA LYS A 11 -2.92 21.55 17.69
C LYS A 11 -2.76 20.03 17.54
N PRO A 12 -1.90 19.37 18.33
CA PRO A 12 -1.60 17.94 18.16
C PRO A 12 -2.81 17.02 18.31
N SER A 13 -3.75 17.35 19.20
CA SER A 13 -4.97 16.57 19.39
C SER A 13 -5.90 16.52 18.17
N VAL A 14 -5.75 17.43 17.20
CA VAL A 14 -6.55 17.42 15.96
C VAL A 14 -5.68 17.08 14.75
N GLY A 15 -4.46 17.61 14.67
CA GLY A 15 -3.56 17.34 13.55
C GLY A 15 -3.08 15.89 13.45
N ILE A 16 -2.78 15.23 14.58
CA ILE A 16 -2.36 13.82 14.57
C ILE A 16 -3.50 12.91 14.10
N PRO A 17 -4.72 12.98 14.67
CA PRO A 17 -5.82 12.14 14.18
C PRO A 17 -6.16 12.38 12.71
N VAL A 18 -6.16 13.63 12.25
CA VAL A 18 -6.43 13.96 10.84
C VAL A 18 -5.36 13.37 9.92
N PHE A 19 -4.08 13.42 10.31
CA PHE A 19 -3.00 12.84 9.51
C PHE A 19 -3.12 11.32 9.40
N ILE A 20 -3.39 10.64 10.52
CA ILE A 20 -3.59 9.18 10.53
C ILE A 20 -4.84 8.78 9.73
N ALA A 21 -5.93 9.55 9.86
CA ALA A 21 -7.15 9.32 9.09
C ALA A 21 -6.91 9.50 7.58
N ALA A 22 -6.20 10.55 7.17
CA ALA A 22 -5.86 10.78 5.77
C ALA A 22 -5.04 9.63 5.18
N VAL A 23 -4.04 9.14 5.92
CA VAL A 23 -3.23 7.98 5.50
C VAL A 23 -4.07 6.71 5.39
N ALA A 24 -4.99 6.45 6.33
CA ALA A 24 -5.87 5.30 6.29
C ALA A 24 -6.79 5.33 5.06
N ILE A 25 -7.42 6.48 4.78
CA ILE A 25 -8.32 6.67 3.64
C ILE A 25 -7.55 6.54 2.32
N ALA A 26 -6.36 7.14 2.23
CA ALA A 26 -5.51 7.04 1.05
C ALA A 26 -5.10 5.58 0.78
N SER A 27 -4.67 4.86 1.81
CA SER A 27 -4.31 3.44 1.68
C SER A 27 -5.49 2.61 1.19
N PHE A 28 -6.66 2.75 1.81
CA PHE A 28 -7.87 2.03 1.40
C PHE A 28 -8.26 2.36 -0.05
N SER A 29 -8.16 3.62 -0.46
CA SER A 29 -8.51 4.06 -1.82
C SER A 29 -7.61 3.40 -2.87
N VAL A 30 -6.31 3.27 -2.59
CA VAL A 30 -5.37 2.58 -3.49
C VAL A 30 -5.71 1.10 -3.59
N HIS A 31 -6.03 0.44 -2.47
CA HIS A 31 -6.43 -0.98 -2.48
C HIS A 31 -7.73 -1.21 -3.24
N LEU A 32 -8.71 -0.31 -3.10
CA LEU A 32 -9.96 -0.38 -3.85
C LEU A 32 -9.72 -0.16 -5.35
N ALA A 33 -8.92 0.84 -5.72
CA ALA A 33 -8.56 1.10 -7.10
C ALA A 33 -7.86 -0.10 -7.75
N LEU A 34 -6.93 -0.75 -7.02
CA LEU A 34 -6.23 -1.94 -7.50
C LEU A 34 -7.18 -3.13 -7.67
N THR A 35 -8.10 -3.31 -6.72
CA THR A 35 -9.11 -4.36 -6.79
C THR A 35 -10.05 -4.15 -7.98
N MET A 36 -10.44 -2.92 -8.31
CA MET A 36 -11.39 -2.66 -9.39
C MET A 36 -10.74 -2.66 -10.77
N ASN A 37 -9.52 -2.13 -10.90
CA ASN A 37 -8.86 -1.91 -12.20
C ASN A 37 -7.91 -3.06 -12.60
N THR A 38 -7.58 -3.99 -11.69
CA THR A 38 -6.68 -5.10 -12.00
C THR A 38 -7.35 -6.46 -11.81
N THR A 39 -7.11 -7.37 -12.74
CA THR A 39 -7.72 -8.72 -12.74
C THR A 39 -7.01 -9.70 -11.81
N TRP A 40 -5.71 -9.49 -11.56
CA TRP A 40 -4.91 -10.34 -10.68
C TRP A 40 -5.34 -10.25 -9.21
N VAL A 41 -5.65 -9.05 -8.69
CA VAL A 41 -6.08 -8.90 -7.29
C VAL A 41 -7.39 -9.63 -7.02
N LYS A 42 -8.37 -9.55 -7.94
CA LYS A 42 -9.61 -10.32 -7.84
C LYS A 42 -9.35 -11.84 -7.89
N GLY A 43 -8.40 -12.28 -8.70
CA GLY A 43 -7.97 -13.68 -8.78
C GLY A 43 -7.26 -14.19 -7.52
N PHE A 44 -6.45 -13.34 -6.88
CA PHE A 44 -5.80 -13.63 -5.59
C PHE A 44 -6.83 -13.77 -4.46
N LEU A 45 -7.81 -12.86 -4.38
CA LEU A 45 -8.86 -12.88 -3.35
C LEU A 45 -9.94 -13.97 -3.54
N ASN A 46 -10.18 -14.45 -4.76
CA ASN A 46 -11.12 -15.56 -5.04
C ASN A 46 -10.55 -16.97 -4.72
N GLY A 47 -9.32 -17.08 -4.19
CA GLY A 47 -8.79 -18.35 -3.67
C GLY A 47 -8.56 -19.47 -4.70
N GLY A 48 -8.51 -19.13 -6.00
CA GLY A 48 -8.56 -20.12 -7.09
C GLY A 48 -7.38 -20.15 -8.07
N ALA A 49 -6.31 -19.38 -7.84
CA ALA A 49 -5.08 -19.54 -8.61
C ALA A 49 -4.21 -20.59 -7.92
N LYS A 50 -4.15 -21.78 -8.53
CA LYS A 50 -3.19 -22.85 -8.23
C LYS A 50 -1.84 -22.20 -7.91
N VAL A 51 -1.25 -22.51 -6.75
CA VAL A 51 0.13 -22.17 -6.43
C VAL A 51 1.00 -22.70 -7.57
N VAL A 52 1.41 -21.83 -8.50
CA VAL A 52 2.51 -22.13 -9.40
C VAL A 52 3.75 -21.93 -8.55
N ALA A 53 4.33 -23.06 -8.18
CA ALA A 53 5.58 -23.16 -7.46
C ALA A 53 6.63 -22.23 -8.07
N THR A 54 7.41 -21.62 -7.17
CA THR A 54 8.65 -20.90 -7.42
C THR A 54 9.52 -21.58 -8.47
N ALA A 55 10.05 -20.83 -9.44
CA ALA A 55 11.17 -21.24 -10.28
C ALA A 55 12.29 -20.18 -10.21
N PRO A 56 13.57 -20.61 -10.25
CA PRO A 56 14.65 -20.07 -9.43
C PRO A 56 15.32 -18.83 -10.01
N ALA A 57 15.94 -18.06 -9.12
CA ALA A 57 16.99 -17.11 -9.50
C ALA A 57 18.19 -17.90 -10.03
N ASP A 58 18.32 -18.02 -11.35
CA ASP A 58 19.61 -17.96 -12.05
C ASP A 58 19.43 -17.93 -13.58
N ALA A 59 20.43 -17.37 -14.27
CA ALA A 59 20.61 -17.34 -15.73
C ALA A 59 19.87 -16.27 -16.56
N ALA A 60 20.29 -15.01 -16.41
CA ALA A 60 20.39 -14.10 -17.57
C ALA A 60 21.56 -13.11 -17.41
N ALA A 61 22.75 -13.65 -17.11
CA ALA A 61 24.02 -13.01 -17.45
C ALA A 61 24.71 -13.89 -18.50
N LYS A 62 25.12 -13.27 -19.62
CA LYS A 62 25.76 -13.82 -20.84
C LYS A 62 24.82 -14.37 -21.92
N LYS A 63 24.59 -13.54 -22.94
CA LYS A 63 25.31 -13.67 -24.22
C LYS A 63 25.52 -12.29 -24.82
#